data_AF-A0A925Z291-F1
#
_entry.id   AF-A0A925Z291-F1
#
_cell.length_a   1.000
_cell.length_b   1.000
_cell.length_c   1.000
_cell.angle_alpha   90.00
_cell.angle_beta   90.00
_cell.angle_gamma   90.00
#
_symmetry.space_group_name_H-M   'P 1'
#
loop_
_entity.id
_entity.type
_entity.pdbx_description
1 polymer ?
#
loop_
_entity_poly.entity_id
_entity_poly.type
_entity_poly.pdbx_seq_one_letter_code
_entity_poly.pdbx_strand_id
1 'polypeptide(L)'
;MVHTNTQYDETIAECRSIFQKKIKDYGTSWRILRPQSLTDQIFIKAQRIRTLEQASEKKVNENVDDEYRGIINYALIALIQLELGNDENYSMDEEKALSLYNKYIKKI
;
A
#
# COMPACT_ATOMS: atom_id res chain seq x y z
N MET A 1 20.36 13.07 17.37
CA MET A 1 19.05 12.40 17.23
C MET A 1 18.20 13.21 16.26
N VAL A 2 18.34 12.98 14.95
CA VAL A 2 17.49 13.56 13.89
C VAL A 2 17.10 12.47 12.87
N HIS A 3 17.33 11.19 13.18
CA HIS A 3 17.29 10.11 12.19
C HIS A 3 15.90 9.53 11.91
N THR A 4 14.99 9.53 12.89
CA THR A 4 13.70 8.84 12.76
C THR A 4 12.75 9.52 11.78
N ASN A 5 12.69 10.85 11.77
CA ASN A 5 11.84 11.58 10.82
C ASN A 5 12.31 11.39 9.38
N THR A 6 13.63 11.41 9.14
CA THR A 6 14.19 11.16 7.81
C THR A 6 13.90 9.75 7.32
N GLN A 7 14.07 8.73 8.18
CA GLN A 7 13.74 7.34 7.84
C GLN A 7 12.25 7.15 7.55
N TYR A 8 11.39 7.87 8.27
CA TYR A 8 9.96 7.90 8.01
C TYR A 8 9.67 8.49 6.62
N ASP A 9 10.21 9.67 6.33
CA ASP A 9 10.04 10.35 5.03
C ASP A 9 10.52 9.48 3.86
N GLU A 10 11.65 8.80 4.02
CA GLU A 10 12.20 7.85 3.04
C GLU A 10 11.24 6.68 2.79
N THR A 11 10.76 6.04 3.87
CA THR A 11 9.81 4.92 3.76
C THR A 11 8.52 5.33 3.07
N ILE A 12 8.01 6.52 3.39
CA ILE A 12 6.80 7.07 2.78
C ILE A 12 7.04 7.36 1.28
N ALA A 13 8.19 7.91 0.93
CA ALA A 13 8.56 8.16 -0.46
C ALA A 13 8.65 6.85 -1.27
N GLU A 14 9.20 5.78 -0.69
CA GLU A 14 9.22 4.45 -1.30
C GLU A 14 7.81 3.90 -1.52
N CYS A 15 6.95 3.94 -0.50
CA CYS A 15 5.57 3.48 -0.59
C CYS A 15 4.82 4.20 -1.72
N ARG A 16 4.96 5.53 -1.78
CA ARG A 16 4.37 6.38 -2.82
C ARG A 16 4.91 6.02 -4.21
N SER A 17 6.21 5.78 -4.33
CA SER A 17 6.84 5.38 -5.60
C SER A 17 6.28 4.04 -6.10
N ILE A 18 6.12 3.06 -5.21
CA ILE A 18 5.51 1.76 -5.53
C ILE A 18 4.06 1.95 -5.97
N PHE A 19 3.27 2.73 -5.23
CA PHE A 19 1.88 3.01 -5.59
C PHE A 19 1.76 3.66 -6.96
N GLN A 20 2.60 4.68 -7.24
CA GLN A 20 2.62 5.36 -8.53
C GLN A 20 2.97 4.39 -9.68
N LYS A 21 3.99 3.55 -9.51
CA LYS A 21 4.34 2.52 -10.52
C LYS A 21 3.16 1.57 -10.76
N LYS A 22 2.51 1.09 -9.70
CA LYS A 22 1.35 0.20 -9.83
C LYS A 22 0.16 0.85 -10.54
N ILE A 23 -0.10 2.14 -10.33
CA ILE A 23 -1.15 2.84 -11.09
C ILE A 23 -0.79 2.91 -12.58
N LYS A 24 0.47 3.19 -12.92
CA LYS A 24 0.88 3.23 -14.33
C LYS A 24 0.73 1.86 -15.02
N ASP A 25 1.07 0.80 -14.30
CA ASP A 25 1.03 -0.57 -14.85
C ASP A 25 -0.41 -1.12 -14.95
N TYR A 26 -1.29 -0.79 -14.00
CA TYR A 26 -2.59 -1.46 -13.82
C TYR A 26 -3.79 -0.51 -13.70
N GLY A 27 -3.61 0.79 -13.92
CA GLY A 27 -4.61 1.82 -13.68
C GLY A 27 -5.15 1.79 -12.24
N THR A 28 -6.41 2.17 -12.07
CA THR A 28 -7.13 2.10 -10.79
C THR A 28 -7.91 0.81 -10.62
N SER A 29 -7.38 -0.32 -11.10
CA SER A 29 -8.01 -1.64 -10.99
C SER A 29 -8.42 -2.03 -9.57
N TRP A 30 -7.71 -1.54 -8.55
CA TRP A 30 -8.08 -1.74 -7.14
C TRP A 30 -9.46 -1.17 -6.76
N ARG A 31 -10.04 -0.26 -7.56
CA ARG A 31 -11.40 0.29 -7.34
C ARG A 31 -12.50 -0.77 -7.41
N ILE A 32 -12.27 -1.87 -8.13
CA ILE A 32 -13.23 -3.00 -8.18
C ILE A 32 -13.28 -3.78 -6.86
N LEU A 33 -12.26 -3.62 -6.00
CA LEU A 33 -12.16 -4.38 -4.77
C LEU A 33 -13.13 -3.83 -3.72
N ARG A 34 -13.83 -4.74 -3.06
CA ARG A 34 -14.63 -4.42 -1.88
C ARG A 34 -13.70 -4.12 -0.70
N PRO A 35 -14.14 -3.32 0.29
CA PRO A 35 -13.37 -3.08 1.51
C PRO A 35 -12.88 -4.37 2.18
N GLN A 36 -13.71 -5.43 2.24
CA GLN A 36 -13.30 -6.72 2.78
C GLN A 36 -12.13 -7.34 2.01
N SER A 37 -12.12 -7.22 0.68
CA SER A 37 -11.02 -7.72 -0.15
C SER A 37 -9.71 -6.97 0.12
N LEU A 38 -9.77 -5.68 0.44
CA LEU A 38 -8.59 -4.91 0.84
C LEU A 38 -8.09 -5.31 2.23
N THR A 39 -9.00 -5.62 3.16
CA THR A 39 -8.63 -6.26 4.45
C THR A 39 -7.91 -7.59 4.22
N ASP A 40 -8.41 -8.43 3.30
CA ASP A 40 -7.75 -9.70 2.97
C ASP A 40 -6.35 -9.47 2.40
N GLN A 41 -6.15 -8.46 1.54
CA GLN A 41 -4.81 -8.11 1.04
C GLN A 41 -3.86 -7.76 2.19
N ILE A 42 -4.28 -6.92 3.14
CA ILE A 42 -3.48 -6.58 4.32
C ILE A 42 -3.16 -7.84 5.13
N PHE A 43 -4.14 -8.71 5.34
CA PHE A 43 -3.95 -9.94 6.09
C PHE A 43 -2.97 -10.90 5.42
N ILE A 44 -3.04 -11.07 4.09
CA ILE A 44 -2.09 -11.88 3.32
C ILE A 44 -0.66 -11.38 3.50
N LYS A 45 -0.46 -10.04 3.47
CA LYS A 45 0.85 -9.43 3.72
C LYS A 45 1.36 -9.70 5.13
N ALA A 46 0.50 -9.54 6.15
CA ALA A 46 0.85 -9.85 7.53
C ALA A 46 1.18 -11.34 7.74
N GLN A 47 0.43 -12.25 7.11
CA GLN A 47 0.73 -13.69 7.13
C GLN A 47 2.07 -14.01 6.46
N ARG A 48 2.40 -13.33 5.37
CA ARG A 48 3.69 -13.49 4.68
C ARG A 48 4.85 -13.04 5.57
N ILE A 49 4.71 -11.90 6.26
CA ILE A 49 5.69 -11.44 7.27
C ILE A 49 5.93 -12.54 8.30
N ARG A 50 4.86 -13.05 8.94
CA ARG A 50 4.97 -14.12 9.93
C ARG A 50 5.70 -15.35 9.38
N THR A 51 5.41 -15.71 8.13
CA THR A 51 6.01 -16.88 7.48
C THR A 51 7.51 -16.68 7.26
N LEU A 52 7.92 -15.49 6.82
CA LEU A 52 9.33 -15.13 6.60
C LEU A 52 10.12 -15.04 7.91
N GLU A 53 9.48 -14.59 8.99
CA GLU A 53 10.09 -14.52 10.31
C GLU A 53 10.24 -15.90 10.98
N GLN A 54 9.29 -16.81 10.73
CA GLN A 54 9.30 -18.17 11.27
C GLN A 54 10.15 -19.15 10.45
N ALA A 55 10.61 -18.76 9.26
CA ALA A 55 11.44 -19.60 8.42
C ALA A 55 12.79 -19.88 9.10
N SER A 56 13.08 -21.17 9.34
CA SER A 56 14.34 -21.63 9.95
C SER A 56 15.57 -21.27 9.12
N GLU A 57 15.40 -21.13 7.81
CA GLU A 57 16.43 -20.73 6.85
C GLU A 57 15.89 -19.58 6.00
N LYS A 58 16.55 -18.42 6.05
CA LYS A 58 16.23 -17.27 5.19
C LYS A 58 16.98 -17.40 3.88
N LYS A 59 16.26 -17.47 2.76
CA LYS A 59 16.89 -17.34 1.44
C LYS A 59 17.37 -15.89 1.27
N VAL A 60 18.52 -15.71 0.60
CA VAL A 60 19.23 -14.42 0.47
C VAL A 60 18.38 -13.27 -0.10
N ASN A 61 17.24 -13.55 -0.74
CA ASN A 61 16.36 -12.56 -1.38
C ASN A 61 14.96 -12.42 -0.76
N GLU A 62 14.70 -12.96 0.44
CA GLU A 62 13.40 -12.76 1.11
C GLU A 62 13.45 -11.55 2.05
N ASN A 63 13.08 -10.37 1.54
CA ASN A 63 12.95 -9.16 2.35
C ASN A 63 11.49 -8.94 2.82
N VAL A 64 11.33 -8.78 4.13
CA VAL A 64 10.05 -8.49 4.80
C VAL A 64 9.55 -7.06 4.50
N ASP A 65 10.45 -6.14 4.16
CA ASP A 65 10.15 -4.71 3.94
C ASP A 65 9.11 -4.50 2.83
N ASP A 66 9.13 -5.33 1.79
CA ASP A 66 8.15 -5.27 0.71
C ASP A 66 6.73 -5.56 1.19
N GLU A 67 6.59 -6.45 2.18
CA GLU A 67 5.30 -6.80 2.75
C GLU A 67 4.77 -5.66 3.65
N TYR A 68 5.64 -4.99 4.40
CA TYR A 68 5.28 -3.78 5.16
C TYR A 68 4.83 -2.63 4.25
N ARG A 69 5.59 -2.33 3.19
CA ARG A 69 5.19 -1.32 2.18
C ARG A 69 3.88 -1.70 1.51
N GLY A 70 3.66 -2.99 1.28
CA GLY A 70 2.39 -3.54 0.80
C GLY A 70 1.23 -3.22 1.75
N ILE A 71 1.38 -3.49 3.05
CA ILE A 71 0.37 -3.18 4.08
C ILE A 71 0.01 -1.69 4.06
N ILE A 72 1.01 -0.80 4.05
CA ILE A 72 0.80 0.65 4.02
C ILE A 72 -0.02 1.05 2.79
N ASN A 73 0.36 0.56 1.60
CA ASN A 73 -0.33 0.90 0.37
C ASN A 73 -1.77 0.35 0.32
N TYR A 74 -2.01 -0.89 0.78
CA TYR A 74 -3.37 -1.43 0.84
C TYR A 74 -4.24 -0.72 1.88
N ALA A 75 -3.68 -0.30 3.01
CA ALA A 75 -4.39 0.50 4.00
C ALA A 75 -4.81 1.87 3.43
N LEU A 76 -3.91 2.55 2.72
CA LEU A 76 -4.22 3.82 2.05
C LEU A 76 -5.27 3.64 0.96
N ILE A 77 -5.15 2.58 0.15
CA ILE A 77 -6.16 2.22 -0.84
C ILE A 77 -7.52 1.97 -0.17
N ALA A 78 -7.57 1.28 0.96
CA ALA A 78 -8.81 1.05 1.71
C ALA A 78 -9.43 2.35 2.21
N LEU A 79 -8.62 3.28 2.74
CA LEU A 79 -9.10 4.60 3.15
C LEU A 79 -9.69 5.38 1.97
N ILE A 80 -9.01 5.39 0.82
CA ILE A 80 -9.51 6.01 -0.40
C ILE A 80 -10.81 5.34 -0.87
N GLN A 81 -10.87 4.01 -0.83
CA GLN A 81 -12.05 3.23 -1.21
C GLN A 81 -13.27 3.57 -0.34
N LEU A 82 -13.06 3.74 0.98
CA LEU A 82 -14.10 4.13 1.93
C LEU A 82 -14.60 5.56 1.69
N GLU A 83 -13.74 6.51 1.33
CA GLU A 83 -14.15 7.89 1.02
C GLU A 83 -14.97 7.96 -0.28
N LEU A 84 -14.54 7.24 -1.31
CA LEU A 84 -15.22 7.26 -2.61
C LEU A 84 -16.51 6.42 -2.62
N GLY A 85 -16.65 5.48 -1.67
CA GLY A 85 -17.79 4.58 -1.59
C GLY A 85 -17.92 3.65 -2.80
N ASN A 86 -19.12 3.08 -2.96
CA ASN A 86 -19.48 2.12 -4.01
C ASN A 86 -19.83 2.82 -5.35
N ASP A 87 -18.99 3.76 -5.78
CA ASP A 87 -19.10 4.29 -7.15
C ASP A 87 -18.86 3.14 -8.15
N GLU A 88 -19.83 2.91 -9.05
CA GLU A 88 -19.73 1.92 -10.13
C GLU A 88 -18.65 2.30 -11.16
N ASN A 89 -18.18 3.56 -11.12
CA ASN A 89 -17.04 3.99 -11.91
C ASN A 89 -15.72 3.54 -11.27
N TYR A 90 -15.20 2.42 -11.78
CA TYR A 90 -13.92 1.84 -11.36
C TYR A 90 -12.69 2.53 -11.98
N SER A 91 -12.91 3.50 -12.88
CA SER A 91 -11.83 4.22 -13.54
C SER A 91 -11.63 5.59 -12.91
N MET A 92 -10.37 5.92 -12.66
CA MET A 92 -9.95 7.22 -12.16
C MET A 92 -8.60 7.56 -12.79
N ASP A 93 -8.40 8.84 -13.08
CA ASP A 93 -7.13 9.33 -13.61
C ASP A 93 -5.99 9.17 -12.59
N GLU A 94 -4.76 9.01 -13.09
CA GLU A 94 -3.57 8.81 -12.24
C GLU A 94 -3.36 9.99 -11.29
N GLU A 95 -3.61 11.22 -11.74
CA GLU A 95 -3.40 12.44 -10.95
C GLU A 95 -4.31 12.50 -9.72
N LYS A 96 -5.58 12.16 -9.87
CA LYS A 96 -6.59 12.08 -8.82
C LYS A 96 -6.27 10.95 -7.86
N ALA A 97 -5.86 9.79 -8.36
CA ALA A 97 -5.44 8.68 -7.50
C ALA A 97 -4.23 9.07 -6.63
N LEU A 98 -3.23 9.72 -7.22
CA LEU A 98 -2.06 10.24 -6.49
C LEU A 98 -2.42 11.37 -5.53
N SER A 99 -3.35 12.25 -5.90
CA SER A 99 -3.85 13.31 -5.04
C SER A 99 -4.54 12.76 -3.79
N LEU A 100 -5.41 11.77 -3.95
CA LEU A 100 -6.08 11.09 -2.84
C LEU A 100 -5.09 10.33 -1.96
N TYR A 101 -4.11 9.65 -2.55
CA TYR A 101 -3.02 9.03 -1.80
C TYR A 101 -2.26 10.06 -0.95
N ASN A 102 -1.84 11.18 -1.56
CA ASN A 102 -1.14 12.25 -0.86
C ASN A 102 -1.99 12.91 0.24
N LYS A 103 -3.31 12.95 0.07
CA LYS A 103 -4.25 13.44 1.09
C LYS A 103 -4.22 12.55 2.33
N TYR A 104 -4.22 11.23 2.16
CA TYR A 104 -4.25 10.29 3.29
C TYR A 104 -2.90 10.09 3.94
N ILE A 105 -1.82 10.06 3.16
CA ILE A 105 -0.46 9.88 3.71
C ILE A 105 -0.07 11.03 4.65
N LYS A 106 -0.51 12.27 4.38
CA LYS A 106 -0.27 13.45 5.23
C LYS A 106 -1.01 13.43 6.57
N LYS A 107 -1.97 12.52 6.74
CA LYS A 107 -2.72 12.36 8.00
C LYS A 107 -2.09 11.33 8.93
N ILE A 108 -1.05 10.63 8.47
CA ILE A 108 -0.28 9.63 9.22
C ILE A 108 1.00 10.32 9.70
#